data_AF-A0A9P7F1R8-F1
#
_entry.id   AF-A0A9P7F1R8-F1
#
_cell.length_a   1.000
_cell.length_b   1.000
_cell.length_c   1.000
_cell.angle_alpha   90.00
_cell.angle_beta   90.00
_cell.angle_gamma   90.00
#
_symmetry.space_group_name_H-M   'P 1'
#
loop_
_entity.id
_entity.type
_entity.pdbx_description
1 polymer ?
#
loop_
_entity_poly.entity_id
_entity_poly.type
_entity_poly.pdbx_seq_one_letter_code
_entity_poly.pdbx_strand_id
1 'polypeptide(L)'
;MTPEPSDVSGTSIHFQDLLKDLSSGASGPIEPYLHAARWFPLAIDPFAVLEDVLYEGMEAEFSEFLADTSDQSEEASGSDNRQKELCIKQYKELVKLVPTFSDVISGFEKVSSAMDNFIHVLTCAANDARSDDTGSLTQEGLTARLLCPMRMLDVFDKNPQDFVDKVKEGQITITVAKLPAYLYNESMLDPARKNRGCLRGYYLKRRVFHHIFTGPSSAISATAHKGTKAPKGRIHGMTSPLPRAIVYAAVQLSSATQWRQQVEDFDLVLLYDQVVDMFEENSTNKQWAQETLDHWKSETPGLLQHGRSRARIDAGLHAFDSEDDMDSFFEPDGHSPDNGEQSSQGRIESSGNAENTRGIQFPCNLNCAHN
;
A
#
# COMPACT_ATOMS: atom_id res chain seq x y z
N MET A 1 -36.04 -18.14 8.92
CA MET A 1 -35.17 -19.31 9.13
C MET A 1 -33.81 -18.76 9.51
N THR A 2 -33.45 -18.88 10.79
CA THR A 2 -32.08 -18.64 11.25
C THR A 2 -31.22 -19.76 10.66
N PRO A 3 -30.05 -19.47 10.05
CA PRO A 3 -29.17 -20.53 9.57
C PRO A 3 -28.76 -21.40 10.77
N GLU A 4 -28.76 -22.72 10.59
CA GLU A 4 -28.22 -23.64 11.59
C GLU A 4 -26.77 -23.25 11.91
N PRO A 5 -26.33 -23.38 13.18
CA PRO A 5 -24.93 -23.19 13.51
C PRO A 5 -24.12 -24.27 12.77
N SER A 6 -23.40 -23.85 11.73
CA SER A 6 -22.40 -24.68 11.06
C SER A 6 -21.52 -25.33 12.13
N ASP A 7 -21.35 -26.65 12.07
CA ASP A 7 -20.57 -27.40 13.04
C ASP A 7 -19.10 -26.94 13.01
N VAL A 8 -18.75 -26.01 13.90
CA VAL A 8 -17.38 -25.48 14.07
C VAL A 8 -16.51 -26.42 14.92
N SER A 9 -16.99 -27.62 15.27
CA SER A 9 -16.23 -28.57 16.05
C SER A 9 -15.00 -29.04 15.27
N GLY A 10 -13.81 -28.89 15.87
CA GLY A 10 -12.54 -29.25 15.24
C GLY A 10 -11.91 -28.18 14.33
N THR A 11 -12.34 -26.92 14.37
CA THR A 11 -11.56 -25.79 13.81
C THR A 11 -10.62 -25.18 14.87
N SER A 12 -9.61 -24.45 14.44
CA SER A 12 -8.69 -23.74 15.36
C SER A 12 -9.42 -22.71 16.23
N ILE A 13 -8.91 -22.47 17.44
CA ILE A 13 -9.44 -21.42 18.35
C ILE A 13 -9.39 -20.07 17.65
N HIS A 14 -8.30 -19.81 16.93
CA HIS A 14 -8.12 -18.58 16.15
C HIS A 14 -9.23 -18.37 15.11
N PHE A 15 -9.63 -19.41 14.38
CA PHE A 15 -10.74 -19.34 13.43
C PHE A 15 -12.08 -19.06 14.12
N GLN A 16 -12.34 -19.70 15.27
CA GLN A 16 -13.58 -19.46 16.02
C GLN A 16 -13.69 -18.02 16.53
N ASP A 17 -12.57 -17.44 16.96
CA ASP A 17 -12.54 -16.03 17.39
C ASP A 17 -12.68 -15.08 16.19
N LEU A 18 -12.10 -15.40 15.03
CA LEU A 18 -12.31 -14.66 13.79
C LEU A 18 -13.79 -14.62 13.36
N LEU A 19 -14.53 -15.74 13.50
CA LEU A 19 -15.97 -15.77 13.19
C LEU A 19 -16.80 -14.87 14.11
N LYS A 20 -16.40 -14.72 15.38
CA LYS A 20 -17.06 -13.79 16.31
C LYS A 20 -16.84 -12.34 15.88
N ASP A 21 -15.64 -12.00 15.42
CA ASP A 21 -15.35 -10.66 14.90
C ASP A 21 -16.16 -10.35 13.64
N LEU A 22 -16.19 -11.29 12.67
CA LEU A 22 -16.93 -11.14 11.42
C LEU A 22 -18.44 -10.94 11.61
N SER A 23 -19.01 -11.47 12.69
CA SER A 23 -20.44 -11.34 13.01
C SER A 23 -20.77 -10.12 13.87
N SER A 24 -19.82 -9.66 14.71
CA SER A 24 -20.04 -8.55 15.65
C SER A 24 -19.50 -7.20 15.18
N GLY A 25 -18.60 -7.19 14.18
CA GLY A 25 -17.87 -6.00 13.73
C GLY A 25 -16.87 -5.48 14.77
N ALA A 26 -16.52 -6.30 15.77
CA ALA A 26 -15.53 -5.95 16.79
C ALA A 26 -14.10 -5.98 16.22
N SER A 27 -13.22 -5.12 16.76
CA SER A 27 -11.79 -5.17 16.47
C SER A 27 -11.12 -6.22 17.37
N GLY A 28 -10.39 -7.15 16.76
CA GLY A 28 -9.81 -8.32 17.42
C GLY A 28 -8.95 -9.14 16.45
N PRO A 29 -9.08 -10.47 16.41
CA PRO A 29 -8.41 -11.36 15.46
C PRO A 29 -8.47 -10.95 13.97
N ILE A 30 -9.47 -10.18 13.53
CA ILE A 30 -9.56 -9.76 12.11
C ILE A 30 -8.57 -8.66 11.72
N GLU A 31 -8.04 -7.90 12.69
CA GLU A 31 -7.22 -6.70 12.45
C GLU A 31 -5.96 -6.93 11.58
N PRO A 32 -5.18 -8.01 11.78
CA PRO A 32 -4.02 -8.29 10.93
C PRO A 32 -4.39 -8.50 9.45
N TYR A 33 -5.55 -9.11 9.18
CA TYR A 33 -6.06 -9.34 7.84
C TYR A 33 -6.53 -8.05 7.18
N LEU A 34 -7.25 -7.20 7.92
CA LEU A 34 -7.62 -5.85 7.46
C LEU A 34 -6.37 -5.04 7.13
N HIS A 35 -5.35 -5.11 7.99
CA HIS A 35 -4.10 -4.42 7.80
C HIS A 35 -3.36 -4.89 6.53
N ALA A 36 -3.30 -6.21 6.28
CA ALA A 36 -2.74 -6.76 5.06
C ALA A 36 -3.55 -6.38 3.81
N ALA A 37 -4.88 -6.45 3.87
CA ALA A 37 -5.76 -6.07 2.76
C ALA A 37 -5.63 -4.58 2.40
N ARG A 38 -5.47 -3.70 3.39
CA ARG A 38 -5.18 -2.27 3.16
C ARG A 38 -3.82 -2.03 2.52
N TRP A 39 -2.86 -2.92 2.73
CA TRP A 39 -1.52 -2.84 2.13
C TRP A 39 -1.50 -3.31 0.67
N PHE A 40 -2.37 -4.26 0.33
CA PHE A 40 -2.43 -4.91 -0.97
C PHE A 40 -2.40 -3.92 -2.15
N PRO A 41 -3.32 -2.93 -2.26
CA PRO A 41 -3.30 -2.00 -3.39
C PRO A 41 -2.11 -1.04 -3.37
N LEU A 42 -1.46 -0.83 -2.22
CA LEU A 42 -0.38 0.14 -2.07
C LEU A 42 0.98 -0.43 -2.50
N ALA A 43 1.16 -1.75 -2.38
CA ALA A 43 2.49 -2.36 -2.53
C ALA A 43 2.50 -3.73 -3.22
N ILE A 44 1.36 -4.40 -3.38
CA ILE A 44 1.26 -5.65 -4.13
C ILE A 44 0.72 -5.34 -5.52
N ASP A 45 -0.54 -4.93 -5.63
CA ASP A 45 -1.16 -4.63 -6.91
C ASP A 45 -2.41 -3.73 -6.74
N PRO A 46 -2.39 -2.48 -7.25
CA PRO A 46 -3.53 -1.57 -7.17
C PRO A 46 -4.68 -1.90 -8.14
N PHE A 47 -4.46 -2.76 -9.14
CA PHE A 47 -5.43 -3.08 -10.19
C PHE A 47 -5.98 -4.49 -10.07
N ALA A 48 -5.30 -5.39 -9.35
CA ALA A 48 -5.85 -6.71 -9.06
C ALA A 48 -7.14 -6.62 -8.24
N VAL A 49 -8.10 -7.47 -8.61
CA VAL A 49 -9.35 -7.64 -7.88
C VAL A 49 -9.06 -8.55 -6.69
N LEU A 50 -8.99 -7.97 -5.48
CA LEU A 50 -8.61 -8.71 -4.28
C LEU A 50 -9.57 -9.89 -3.99
N GLU A 51 -10.84 -9.76 -4.39
CA GLU A 51 -11.82 -10.84 -4.32
C GLU A 51 -11.35 -12.08 -5.10
N ASP A 52 -11.03 -11.93 -6.39
CA ASP A 52 -10.51 -13.01 -7.24
C ASP A 52 -9.20 -13.59 -6.69
N VAL A 53 -8.31 -12.72 -6.19
CA VAL A 53 -7.04 -13.13 -5.58
C VAL A 53 -7.26 -14.03 -4.36
N LEU A 54 -8.23 -13.68 -3.51
CA LEU A 54 -8.55 -14.47 -2.31
C LEU A 54 -9.24 -15.78 -2.69
N TYR A 55 -10.20 -15.79 -3.61
CA TYR A 55 -10.89 -17.00 -4.04
C TYR A 55 -9.93 -18.00 -4.69
N GLU A 56 -9.21 -17.57 -5.73
CA GLU A 56 -8.28 -18.44 -6.47
C GLU A 56 -7.14 -18.94 -5.57
N GLY A 57 -6.65 -18.08 -4.67
CA GLY A 57 -5.60 -18.43 -3.72
C GLY A 57 -6.04 -19.46 -2.67
N MET A 58 -7.21 -19.25 -2.05
CA MET A 58 -7.76 -20.19 -1.06
C MET A 58 -8.14 -21.52 -1.72
N GLU A 59 -8.75 -21.49 -2.91
CA GLU A 59 -9.07 -22.71 -3.66
C GLU A 59 -7.81 -23.51 -4.02
N ALA A 60 -6.74 -22.83 -4.42
CA ALA A 60 -5.46 -23.48 -4.68
C ALA A 60 -4.87 -24.13 -3.41
N GLU A 61 -4.96 -23.48 -2.24
CA GLU A 61 -4.51 -24.08 -0.98
C GLU A 61 -5.37 -25.28 -0.55
N PHE A 62 -6.70 -25.22 -0.74
CA PHE A 62 -7.57 -26.39 -0.52
C PHE A 62 -7.19 -27.54 -1.46
N SER A 63 -6.89 -27.24 -2.71
CA SER A 63 -6.53 -28.24 -3.73
C SER A 63 -5.14 -28.83 -3.48
N GLU A 64 -4.14 -28.04 -3.08
CA GLU A 64 -2.80 -28.52 -2.70
C GLU A 64 -2.89 -29.46 -1.48
N PHE A 65 -3.81 -29.23 -0.54
CA PHE A 65 -4.08 -30.13 0.59
C PHE A 65 -4.69 -31.48 0.16
N LEU A 66 -5.48 -31.49 -0.92
CA LEU A 66 -6.14 -32.69 -1.47
C LEU A 66 -5.29 -33.44 -2.51
N ALA A 67 -4.36 -32.74 -3.20
CA ALA A 67 -3.48 -33.31 -4.22
C ALA A 67 -2.49 -34.35 -3.67
N ASP A 68 -2.28 -34.40 -2.35
CA ASP A 68 -1.60 -35.52 -1.67
C ASP A 68 -2.38 -36.85 -1.76
N THR A 69 -3.61 -36.85 -2.33
CA THR A 69 -4.48 -38.03 -2.42
C THR A 69 -5.02 -38.40 -3.81
N SER A 70 -4.80 -37.61 -4.87
CA SER A 70 -5.12 -38.08 -6.24
C SER A 70 -4.61 -37.17 -7.36
N ASP A 71 -3.98 -37.80 -8.37
CA ASP A 71 -3.74 -37.26 -9.71
C ASP A 71 -5.08 -37.02 -10.42
N GLN A 72 -5.40 -35.79 -10.88
CA GLN A 72 -6.01 -35.50 -12.20
C GLN A 72 -5.82 -34.02 -12.58
N SER A 73 -5.47 -33.78 -13.85
CA SER A 73 -5.38 -32.47 -14.51
C SER A 73 -6.61 -32.24 -15.41
N GLU A 74 -7.30 -31.11 -15.24
CA GLU A 74 -8.22 -30.56 -16.25
C GLU A 74 -7.57 -29.34 -16.91
N GLU A 75 -7.48 -29.35 -18.24
CA GLU A 75 -6.89 -28.29 -19.05
C GLU A 75 -7.88 -27.12 -19.21
N ALA A 76 -7.72 -26.08 -18.38
CA ALA A 76 -8.35 -24.77 -18.60
C ALA A 76 -7.62 -23.98 -19.71
N SER A 77 -8.34 -23.10 -20.41
CA SER A 77 -7.81 -22.31 -21.52
C SER A 77 -6.62 -21.42 -21.09
N GLY A 78 -5.57 -21.32 -21.93
CA GLY A 78 -4.27 -20.76 -21.53
C GLY A 78 -4.25 -19.29 -21.07
N SER A 79 -5.29 -18.48 -21.35
CA SER A 79 -5.41 -17.11 -20.82
C SER A 79 -5.95 -17.09 -19.40
N ASP A 80 -6.91 -17.98 -19.11
CA ASP A 80 -7.56 -18.13 -17.82
C ASP A 80 -6.56 -18.66 -16.78
N ASN A 81 -5.76 -19.64 -17.20
CA ASN A 81 -4.71 -20.21 -16.36
C ASN A 81 -3.63 -19.17 -15.94
N ARG A 82 -3.26 -18.24 -16.83
CA ARG A 82 -2.28 -17.20 -16.49
C ARG A 82 -2.81 -16.19 -15.47
N GLN A 83 -4.09 -15.82 -15.59
CA GLN A 83 -4.73 -14.93 -14.63
C GLN A 83 -4.85 -15.61 -13.26
N LYS A 84 -5.24 -16.89 -13.24
CA LYS A 84 -5.28 -17.71 -12.03
C LYS A 84 -3.90 -17.83 -11.37
N GLU A 85 -2.85 -18.13 -12.14
CA GLU A 85 -1.46 -18.17 -11.64
C GLU A 85 -1.01 -16.83 -11.02
N LEU A 86 -1.40 -15.70 -11.63
CA LEU A 86 -1.11 -14.37 -11.10
C LEU A 86 -1.84 -14.11 -9.78
N CYS A 87 -3.14 -14.45 -9.71
CA CYS A 87 -3.93 -14.36 -8.49
C CYS A 87 -3.29 -15.18 -7.37
N ILE A 88 -2.91 -16.44 -7.63
CA ILE A 88 -2.25 -17.31 -6.64
C ILE A 88 -0.91 -16.71 -6.18
N LYS A 89 -0.13 -16.12 -7.09
CA LYS A 89 1.13 -15.44 -6.73
C LYS A 89 0.88 -14.24 -5.80
N GLN A 90 -0.08 -13.40 -6.13
CA GLN A 90 -0.45 -12.22 -5.32
C GLN A 90 -1.01 -12.62 -3.97
N TYR A 91 -1.80 -13.69 -3.92
CA TYR A 91 -2.31 -14.29 -2.69
C TYR A 91 -1.16 -14.77 -1.79
N LYS A 92 -0.17 -15.48 -2.35
CA LYS A 92 1.03 -15.90 -1.60
C LYS A 92 1.80 -14.71 -1.04
N GLU A 93 1.85 -13.57 -1.73
CA GLU A 93 2.42 -12.33 -1.17
C GLU A 93 1.58 -11.74 -0.03
N LEU A 94 0.24 -11.79 -0.14
CA LEU A 94 -0.66 -11.34 0.93
C LEU A 94 -0.54 -12.21 2.19
N VAL A 95 -0.50 -13.53 2.03
CA VAL A 95 -0.37 -14.52 3.13
C VAL A 95 0.90 -14.27 3.95
N LYS A 96 2.02 -13.91 3.30
CA LYS A 96 3.28 -13.56 3.98
C LYS A 96 3.16 -12.40 4.97
N LEU A 97 2.13 -11.55 4.82
CA LEU A 97 1.89 -10.40 5.71
C LEU A 97 1.15 -10.78 6.99
N VAL A 98 0.52 -11.95 7.04
CA VAL A 98 -0.30 -12.40 8.16
C VAL A 98 0.16 -13.79 8.60
N PRO A 99 0.93 -13.90 9.70
CA PRO A 99 1.46 -15.19 10.15
C PRO A 99 0.39 -16.27 10.43
N THR A 100 -0.82 -15.87 10.82
CA THR A 100 -1.93 -16.77 11.17
C THR A 100 -2.86 -17.09 10.01
N PHE A 101 -2.52 -16.71 8.77
CA PHE A 101 -3.41 -16.89 7.62
C PHE A 101 -3.67 -18.39 7.35
N SER A 102 -2.63 -19.23 7.37
CA SER A 102 -2.78 -20.68 7.15
C SER A 102 -3.64 -21.37 8.22
N ASP A 103 -3.64 -20.87 9.47
CA ASP A 103 -4.42 -21.44 10.57
C ASP A 103 -5.94 -21.26 10.43
N VAL A 104 -6.38 -20.33 9.58
CA VAL A 104 -7.80 -20.00 9.36
C VAL A 104 -8.35 -20.54 8.04
N ILE A 105 -7.51 -20.75 7.03
CA ILE A 105 -7.94 -21.22 5.70
C ILE A 105 -8.74 -22.52 5.81
N SER A 106 -8.21 -23.54 6.49
CA SER A 106 -8.89 -24.84 6.66
C SER A 106 -10.25 -24.74 7.38
N GLY A 107 -10.48 -23.66 8.16
CA GLY A 107 -11.77 -23.39 8.77
C GLY A 107 -12.82 -22.95 7.75
N PHE A 108 -12.42 -22.20 6.72
CA PHE A 108 -13.32 -21.69 5.69
C PHE A 108 -13.86 -22.79 4.78
N GLU A 109 -13.11 -23.89 4.57
CA GLU A 109 -13.60 -25.06 3.84
C GLU A 109 -14.91 -25.61 4.44
N LYS A 110 -15.03 -25.56 5.77
CA LYS A 110 -16.20 -26.07 6.50
C LYS A 110 -17.35 -25.05 6.56
N VAL A 111 -17.09 -23.78 6.27
CA VAL A 111 -18.05 -22.68 6.47
C VAL A 111 -17.96 -21.67 5.31
N SER A 112 -18.45 -22.06 4.13
CA SER A 112 -18.40 -21.25 2.90
C SER A 112 -19.00 -19.84 3.07
N SER A 113 -20.12 -19.66 3.78
CA SER A 113 -20.71 -18.32 4.00
C SER A 113 -19.82 -17.39 4.85
N ALA A 114 -18.97 -17.96 5.71
CA ALA A 114 -18.01 -17.17 6.47
C ALA A 114 -16.83 -16.72 5.61
N MET A 115 -16.45 -17.52 4.61
CA MET A 115 -15.44 -17.18 3.62
C MET A 115 -15.89 -15.96 2.80
N ASP A 116 -17.12 -15.97 2.28
CA ASP A 116 -17.66 -14.85 1.50
C ASP A 116 -17.67 -13.54 2.30
N ASN A 117 -18.10 -13.60 3.57
CA ASN A 117 -18.09 -12.43 4.46
C ASN A 117 -16.67 -11.94 4.74
N PHE A 118 -15.73 -12.86 4.98
CA PHE A 118 -14.33 -12.53 5.19
C PHE A 118 -13.71 -11.85 3.96
N ILE A 119 -13.90 -12.43 2.76
CA ILE A 119 -13.43 -11.85 1.49
C ILE A 119 -14.04 -10.47 1.26
N HIS A 120 -15.33 -10.32 1.51
CA HIS A 120 -16.03 -9.05 1.36
C HIS A 120 -15.45 -7.96 2.28
N VAL A 121 -15.21 -8.28 3.55
CA VAL A 121 -14.66 -7.34 4.54
C VAL A 121 -13.24 -6.91 4.15
N LEU A 122 -12.39 -7.84 3.70
CA LEU A 122 -11.03 -7.52 3.23
C LEU A 122 -11.06 -6.66 1.96
N THR A 123 -11.96 -6.96 1.02
CA THR A 123 -12.13 -6.19 -0.21
C THR A 123 -12.58 -4.76 0.07
N CYS A 124 -13.53 -4.58 1.00
CA CYS A 124 -13.92 -3.25 1.48
C CYS A 124 -12.71 -2.49 2.05
N ALA A 125 -11.91 -3.14 2.90
CA ALA A 125 -10.74 -2.52 3.50
C ALA A 125 -9.70 -2.07 2.46
N ALA A 126 -9.46 -2.87 1.41
CA ALA A 126 -8.57 -2.51 0.31
C ALA A 126 -9.10 -1.30 -0.50
N ASN A 127 -10.40 -1.28 -0.80
CA ASN A 127 -11.05 -0.18 -1.51
C ASN A 127 -11.04 1.13 -0.71
N ASP A 128 -11.24 1.05 0.61
CA ASP A 128 -11.13 2.18 1.52
C ASP A 128 -9.70 2.75 1.51
N ALA A 129 -8.67 1.89 1.53
CA ALA A 129 -7.28 2.33 1.50
C ALA A 129 -6.94 3.17 0.24
N ARG A 130 -7.47 2.77 -0.92
CA ARG A 130 -7.34 3.52 -2.19
C ARG A 130 -8.11 4.83 -2.16
N SER A 131 -9.32 4.79 -1.63
CA SER A 131 -10.21 5.97 -1.53
C SER A 131 -9.62 7.03 -0.61
N ASP A 132 -9.03 6.63 0.52
CA ASP A 132 -8.33 7.51 1.46
C ASP A 132 -7.17 8.27 0.79
N ASP A 133 -6.39 7.59 -0.06
CA ASP A 133 -5.27 8.22 -0.77
C ASP A 133 -5.77 9.16 -1.87
N THR A 134 -6.75 8.72 -2.65
CA THR A 134 -7.34 9.53 -3.72
C THR A 134 -7.96 10.81 -3.19
N GLY A 135 -8.71 10.73 -2.08
CA GLY A 135 -9.39 11.87 -1.48
C GLY A 135 -8.46 12.83 -0.73
N SER A 136 -7.32 12.36 -0.22
CA SER A 136 -6.41 13.19 0.57
C SER A 136 -5.33 13.90 -0.27
N LEU A 137 -5.07 13.46 -1.49
CA LEU A 137 -4.07 14.07 -2.38
C LEU A 137 -4.62 15.35 -3.02
N THR A 138 -4.18 16.50 -2.50
CA THR A 138 -4.53 17.79 -3.10
C THR A 138 -3.80 17.97 -4.45
N GLN A 139 -4.55 18.31 -5.49
CA GLN A 139 -4.01 18.54 -6.84
C GLN A 139 -3.38 19.94 -6.98
N GLU A 140 -3.19 20.66 -5.87
CA GLU A 140 -2.64 22.00 -5.86
C GLU A 140 -1.22 22.01 -6.44
N GLY A 141 -1.06 22.74 -7.54
CA GLY A 141 0.22 22.87 -8.24
C GLY A 141 0.45 21.86 -9.37
N LEU A 142 -0.46 20.91 -9.63
CA LEU A 142 -0.40 20.13 -10.86
C LEU A 142 -0.82 20.99 -12.04
N THR A 143 0.17 21.31 -12.87
CA THR A 143 -0.01 22.07 -14.09
C THR A 143 -0.12 21.11 -15.28
N ALA A 144 -0.77 21.55 -16.37
CA ALA A 144 -0.79 20.80 -17.63
C ALA A 144 0.64 20.46 -18.11
N ARG A 145 1.63 21.31 -17.78
CA ARG A 145 3.05 21.06 -18.04
C ARG A 145 3.58 19.81 -17.34
N LEU A 146 3.21 19.55 -16.09
CA LEU A 146 3.68 18.38 -15.33
C LEU A 146 3.11 17.06 -15.85
N LEU A 147 1.92 17.11 -16.43
CA LEU A 147 1.24 15.95 -17.02
C LEU A 147 1.65 15.73 -18.48
N CYS A 148 2.18 16.76 -19.14
CA CYS A 148 2.73 16.64 -20.46
C CYS A 148 3.90 15.62 -20.47
N PRO A 149 3.99 14.74 -21.47
CA PRO A 149 5.16 13.91 -21.64
C PRO A 149 6.45 14.70 -21.57
N MET A 150 7.42 14.19 -20.79
CA MET A 150 8.70 14.86 -20.58
C MET A 150 9.40 15.24 -21.89
N ARG A 151 9.27 14.39 -22.93
CA ARG A 151 9.90 14.61 -24.24
C ARG A 151 9.18 15.61 -25.14
N MET A 152 8.05 16.15 -24.70
CA MET A 152 7.23 17.10 -25.44
C MET A 152 7.12 18.44 -24.71
N LEU A 153 7.87 18.63 -23.60
CA LEU A 153 7.87 19.88 -22.86
C LEU A 153 8.34 21.07 -23.69
N ASP A 154 9.33 20.88 -24.57
CA ASP A 154 9.81 21.96 -25.44
C ASP A 154 8.75 22.41 -26.45
N VAL A 155 7.88 21.48 -26.89
CA VAL A 155 6.75 21.78 -27.77
C VAL A 155 5.63 22.45 -26.97
N PHE A 156 5.32 21.91 -25.79
CA PHE A 156 4.34 22.48 -24.88
C PHE A 156 4.71 23.91 -24.45
N ASP A 157 5.95 24.15 -24.03
CA ASP A 157 6.43 25.44 -23.53
C ASP A 157 6.46 26.53 -24.62
N LYS A 158 6.48 26.16 -25.90
CA LYS A 158 6.37 27.12 -27.03
C LYS A 158 4.97 27.70 -27.16
N ASN A 159 3.94 26.87 -27.07
CA ASN A 159 2.55 27.29 -27.14
C ASN A 159 1.64 26.28 -26.40
N PRO A 160 1.41 26.48 -25.08
CA PRO A 160 0.65 25.53 -24.27
C PRO A 160 -0.78 25.31 -24.76
N GLN A 161 -1.42 26.37 -25.25
CA GLN A 161 -2.82 26.31 -25.68
C GLN A 161 -2.96 25.49 -26.97
N ASP A 162 -2.14 25.78 -27.98
CA ASP A 162 -2.09 25.01 -29.23
C ASP A 162 -1.74 23.53 -28.99
N PHE A 163 -0.83 23.25 -28.05
CA PHE A 163 -0.52 21.87 -27.68
C PHE A 163 -1.75 21.14 -27.12
N VAL A 164 -2.44 21.76 -26.16
CA VAL A 164 -3.64 21.18 -25.54
C VAL A 164 -4.74 20.96 -26.58
N ASP A 165 -4.95 21.91 -27.49
CA ASP A 165 -5.97 21.81 -28.53
C ASP A 165 -5.63 20.69 -29.52
N LYS A 166 -4.36 20.55 -29.94
CA LYS A 166 -3.89 19.44 -30.78
C LYS A 166 -4.00 18.07 -30.12
N VAL A 167 -3.82 17.99 -28.80
CA VAL A 167 -4.05 16.75 -28.05
C VAL A 167 -5.54 16.40 -28.07
N LYS A 168 -6.44 17.37 -27.80
CA LYS A 168 -7.89 17.16 -27.82
C LYS A 168 -8.42 16.77 -29.19
N GLU A 169 -7.86 17.32 -30.25
CA GLU A 169 -8.22 17.00 -31.64
C GLU A 169 -7.61 15.67 -32.13
N GLY A 170 -6.82 14.98 -31.29
CA GLY A 170 -6.17 13.71 -31.64
C GLY A 170 -4.96 13.83 -32.58
N GLN A 171 -4.50 15.05 -32.86
CA GLN A 171 -3.30 15.28 -33.68
C GLN A 171 -2.01 14.89 -32.95
N ILE A 172 -2.01 14.99 -31.61
CA ILE A 172 -0.92 14.56 -30.75
C ILE A 172 -1.38 13.36 -29.92
N THR A 173 -0.87 12.18 -30.26
CA THR A 173 -1.13 10.96 -29.48
C THR A 173 -0.17 10.85 -28.31
N ILE A 174 -0.70 10.83 -27.09
CA ILE A 174 0.05 10.55 -25.87
C ILE A 174 -0.18 9.09 -25.49
N THR A 175 0.88 8.29 -25.57
CA THR A 175 0.87 6.86 -25.22
C THR A 175 1.53 6.65 -23.86
N VAL A 176 1.26 5.53 -23.19
CA VAL A 176 1.92 5.13 -21.93
C VAL A 176 3.45 5.15 -21.97
N ALA A 177 4.05 4.87 -23.14
CA ALA A 177 5.50 4.93 -23.35
C ALA A 177 6.08 6.34 -23.18
N LYS A 178 5.23 7.37 -23.24
CA LYS A 178 5.57 8.78 -23.10
C LYS A 178 5.27 9.23 -21.68
N LEU A 179 6.16 8.86 -20.77
CA LEU A 179 6.04 9.16 -19.34
C LEU A 179 5.90 10.67 -19.06
N PRO A 180 4.97 11.08 -18.19
CA PRO A 180 4.75 12.49 -17.80
C PRO A 180 5.96 13.14 -17.13
N ALA A 181 6.07 14.46 -17.25
CA ALA A 181 7.16 15.25 -16.69
C ALA A 181 7.28 15.17 -15.16
N TYR A 182 6.19 15.02 -14.41
CA TYR A 182 6.24 14.93 -12.95
C TYR A 182 7.04 13.73 -12.41
N LEU A 183 7.22 12.69 -13.24
CA LEU A 183 8.06 11.53 -12.91
C LEU A 183 9.55 11.86 -12.97
N TYR A 184 9.93 12.92 -13.68
CA TYR A 184 11.32 13.24 -13.96
C TYR A 184 11.87 14.34 -13.05
N ASN A 185 13.15 14.21 -12.71
CA ASN A 185 13.95 15.34 -12.27
C ASN A 185 14.51 16.07 -13.51
N GLU A 186 13.94 17.25 -13.82
CA GLU A 186 14.31 18.04 -14.99
C GLU A 186 15.81 18.38 -15.04
N SER A 187 16.44 18.64 -13.89
CA SER A 187 17.88 18.96 -13.82
C SER A 187 18.81 17.82 -14.24
N MET A 188 18.31 16.58 -14.25
CA MET A 188 19.09 15.38 -14.58
C MET A 188 18.86 14.91 -16.00
N LEU A 189 18.04 15.61 -16.77
CA LEU A 189 17.68 15.21 -18.12
C LEU A 189 18.89 15.28 -19.04
N ASP A 190 19.08 14.20 -19.76
CA ASP A 190 20.13 14.05 -20.76
C ASP A 190 19.46 13.63 -22.07
N PRO A 191 19.52 14.46 -23.13
CA PRO A 191 18.92 14.14 -24.43
C PRO A 191 19.40 12.80 -25.01
N ALA A 192 20.62 12.36 -24.66
CA ALA A 192 21.18 11.08 -25.10
C ALA A 192 20.77 9.91 -24.18
N ARG A 193 20.48 10.16 -22.90
CA ARG A 193 20.10 9.13 -21.90
C ARG A 193 18.74 9.42 -21.29
N LYS A 194 17.70 8.93 -21.97
CA LYS A 194 16.30 9.26 -21.73
C LYS A 194 15.71 8.73 -20.40
N ASN A 195 16.42 7.86 -19.69
CA ASN A 195 16.04 7.34 -18.38
C ASN A 195 16.64 8.13 -17.21
N ARG A 196 17.59 9.05 -17.45
CA ARG A 196 18.17 9.85 -16.37
C ARG A 196 17.13 10.75 -15.75
N GLY A 197 17.06 10.73 -14.43
CA GLY A 197 16.08 11.48 -13.65
C GLY A 197 14.66 10.89 -13.65
N CYS A 198 14.39 9.83 -14.43
CA CYS A 198 13.10 9.14 -14.41
C CYS A 198 12.80 8.55 -13.03
N LEU A 199 11.55 8.65 -12.58
CA LEU A 199 11.08 8.29 -11.24
C LEU A 199 11.81 8.99 -10.08
N ARG A 200 12.47 10.13 -10.35
CA ARG A 200 13.13 10.97 -9.33
C ARG A 200 12.52 12.37 -9.26
N GLY A 201 11.36 12.58 -9.88
CA GLY A 201 10.68 13.87 -9.91
C GLY A 201 10.27 14.36 -8.51
N TYR A 202 10.39 15.67 -8.31
CA TYR A 202 10.07 16.31 -7.03
C TYR A 202 8.60 16.10 -6.64
N TYR A 203 7.67 16.24 -7.58
CA TYR A 203 6.23 16.08 -7.32
C TYR A 203 5.89 14.65 -6.89
N LEU A 204 6.29 13.65 -7.67
CA LEU A 204 6.12 12.24 -7.32
C LEU A 204 6.61 11.95 -5.89
N LYS A 205 7.84 12.38 -5.60
CA LYS A 205 8.49 12.08 -4.32
C LYS A 205 7.90 12.87 -3.16
N ARG A 206 7.92 14.20 -3.23
CA ARG A 206 7.60 15.08 -2.09
C ARG A 206 6.11 15.32 -1.92
N ARG A 207 5.33 15.35 -3.00
CA ARG A 207 3.89 15.67 -2.92
C ARG A 207 3.01 14.43 -2.84
N VAL A 208 3.41 13.31 -3.45
CA VAL A 208 2.57 12.11 -3.49
C VAL A 208 3.09 11.04 -2.54
N PHE A 209 4.30 10.53 -2.77
CA PHE A 209 4.84 9.43 -1.98
C PHE A 209 4.96 9.78 -0.50
N HIS A 210 5.54 10.95 -0.18
CA HIS A 210 5.63 11.38 1.22
C HIS A 210 4.25 11.63 1.85
N HIS A 211 3.29 12.13 1.09
CA HIS A 211 1.94 12.35 1.59
C HIS A 211 1.28 11.03 2.00
N ILE A 212 1.34 10.02 1.12
CA ILE A 212 0.77 8.67 1.35
C ILE A 212 1.51 7.95 2.47
N PHE A 213 2.84 7.82 2.37
CA PHE A 213 3.62 6.88 3.18
C PHE A 213 4.30 7.49 4.40
N THR A 214 4.58 8.80 4.42
CA THR A 214 5.21 9.49 5.57
C THR A 214 4.30 10.54 6.22
N GLY A 215 3.14 10.79 5.64
CA GLY A 215 2.08 11.66 6.14
C GLY A 215 2.11 13.09 5.55
N PRO A 216 0.97 13.77 5.42
CA PRO A 216 0.84 15.08 4.75
C PRO A 216 1.78 16.17 5.29
N SER A 217 1.99 16.22 6.61
CA SER A 217 2.87 17.20 7.24
C SER A 217 4.32 17.10 6.72
N SER A 218 4.80 15.88 6.46
CA SER A 218 6.17 15.63 5.98
C SER A 218 6.39 16.01 4.51
N ALA A 219 5.30 16.11 3.74
CA ALA A 219 5.33 16.56 2.35
C ALA A 219 5.55 18.08 2.24
N ILE A 220 5.09 18.85 3.25
CA ILE A 220 5.08 20.32 3.22
C ILE A 220 6.31 20.92 3.91
N SER A 221 6.76 20.35 5.04
CA SER A 221 7.96 20.81 5.73
C SER A 221 8.65 19.69 6.50
N ALA A 222 9.99 19.67 6.44
CA ALA A 222 10.82 18.77 7.24
C ALA A 222 10.67 19.03 8.76
N THR A 223 10.17 20.20 9.16
CA THR A 223 9.96 20.61 10.56
C THR A 223 8.49 20.60 10.99
N ALA A 224 7.58 20.14 10.13
CA ALA A 224 6.15 20.13 10.45
C ALA A 224 5.84 19.23 11.65
N HIS A 225 4.85 19.63 12.45
CA HIS A 225 4.41 18.86 13.61
C HIS A 225 3.94 17.46 13.19
N LYS A 226 4.35 16.46 13.98
CA LYS A 226 3.98 15.05 13.78
C LYS A 226 2.46 14.95 13.84
N GLY A 227 1.86 14.40 12.79
CA GLY A 227 0.43 14.10 12.78
C GLY A 227 0.05 13.18 13.95
N THR A 228 -1.21 13.24 14.38
CA THR A 228 -1.74 12.40 15.46
C THR A 228 -1.82 10.92 15.08
N LYS A 229 -1.90 10.60 13.78
CA LYS A 229 -1.86 9.24 13.24
C LYS A 229 -0.45 8.87 12.80
N ALA A 230 -0.06 7.61 13.05
CA ALA A 230 1.16 7.06 12.48
C ALA A 230 1.08 7.09 10.95
N PRO A 231 2.18 7.38 10.24
CA PRO A 231 2.17 7.38 8.78
C PRO A 231 2.03 5.94 8.23
N LYS A 232 1.40 5.77 7.05
CA LYS A 232 1.10 4.44 6.48
C LYS A 232 2.34 3.56 6.35
N GLY A 233 3.47 4.13 5.92
CA GLY A 233 4.73 3.39 5.83
C GLY A 233 5.16 2.81 7.17
N ARG A 234 4.95 3.53 8.28
CA ARG A 234 5.23 2.99 9.62
C ARG A 234 4.21 1.95 10.06
N ILE A 235 2.92 2.18 9.78
CA ILE A 235 1.83 1.25 10.11
C ILE A 235 2.14 -0.12 9.49
N HIS A 236 2.51 -0.13 8.20
CA HIS A 236 2.85 -1.35 7.46
C HIS A 236 4.30 -1.81 7.59
N GLY A 237 5.09 -1.26 8.54
CA GLY A 237 6.47 -1.70 8.77
C GLY A 237 7.45 -1.44 7.62
N MET A 238 7.12 -0.55 6.67
CA MET A 238 7.96 -0.20 5.54
C MET A 238 9.20 0.57 5.98
N THR A 239 10.35 -0.09 5.96
CA THR A 239 11.66 0.49 6.31
C THR A 239 12.39 1.12 5.12
N SER A 240 12.03 0.74 3.90
CA SER A 240 12.59 1.29 2.66
C SER A 240 11.48 1.42 1.61
N PRO A 241 11.54 2.42 0.70
CA PRO A 241 10.61 2.53 -0.40
C PRO A 241 10.62 1.26 -1.26
N LEU A 242 9.46 0.62 -1.40
CA LEU A 242 9.28 -0.52 -2.30
C LEU A 242 9.04 -0.04 -3.73
N PRO A 243 9.55 -0.75 -4.76
CA PRO A 243 9.30 -0.42 -6.16
C PRO A 243 7.81 -0.20 -6.46
N ARG A 244 6.97 -1.18 -6.11
CA ARG A 244 5.51 -1.14 -6.34
C ARG A 244 4.81 0.00 -5.61
N ALA A 245 5.29 0.39 -4.44
CA ALA A 245 4.79 1.56 -3.70
C ALA A 245 5.16 2.89 -4.38
N ILE A 246 6.35 2.98 -4.98
CA ILE A 246 6.74 4.13 -5.81
C ILE A 246 5.86 4.19 -7.06
N VAL A 247 5.60 3.04 -7.70
CA VAL A 247 4.73 2.97 -8.89
C VAL A 247 3.28 3.34 -8.53
N TYR A 248 2.77 2.85 -7.41
CA TYR A 248 1.45 3.24 -6.90
C TYR A 248 1.33 4.76 -6.76
N ALA A 249 2.31 5.41 -6.11
CA ALA A 249 2.35 6.87 -6.01
C ALA A 249 2.43 7.55 -7.38
N ALA A 250 3.12 6.97 -8.36
CA ALA A 250 3.17 7.50 -9.72
C ALA A 250 1.80 7.45 -10.41
N VAL A 251 1.11 6.32 -10.33
CA VAL A 251 -0.20 6.11 -10.97
C VAL A 251 -1.29 6.93 -10.31
N GLN A 252 -1.24 7.11 -8.99
CA GLN A 252 -2.25 7.86 -8.24
C GLN A 252 -2.36 9.33 -8.71
N LEU A 253 -1.27 9.91 -9.22
CA LEU A 253 -1.29 11.26 -9.79
C LEU A 253 -1.91 11.30 -11.20
N SER A 254 -1.76 10.21 -11.96
CA SER A 254 -2.36 10.04 -13.29
C SER A 254 -3.86 9.69 -13.20
N SER A 255 -4.31 9.03 -12.13
CA SER A 255 -5.73 8.70 -11.91
C SER A 255 -6.53 9.85 -11.29
N ALA A 256 -5.91 10.66 -10.44
CA ALA A 256 -6.55 11.84 -9.84
C ALA A 256 -6.76 12.98 -10.85
N THR A 257 -6.09 12.92 -12.00
CA THR A 257 -6.26 13.87 -13.10
C THR A 257 -7.38 13.39 -13.99
N GLN A 258 -8.61 13.79 -13.62
CA GLN A 258 -9.74 13.87 -14.52
C GLN A 258 -9.39 14.79 -15.71
N TRP A 259 -8.73 14.24 -16.73
CA TRP A 259 -8.79 14.73 -18.10
C TRP A 259 -10.22 14.50 -18.59
N ARG A 260 -11.16 15.32 -18.11
CA ARG A 260 -12.56 15.27 -18.51
C ARG A 260 -12.67 15.60 -19.99
N GLN A 261 -13.29 14.66 -20.71
CA GLN A 261 -13.71 14.67 -22.11
C GLN A 261 -12.60 14.25 -23.10
N GLN A 262 -12.54 12.94 -23.35
CA GLN A 262 -11.73 12.23 -24.35
C GLN A 262 -10.20 12.20 -24.15
N VAL A 263 -9.76 11.30 -23.28
CA VAL A 263 -8.68 10.38 -23.67
C VAL A 263 -9.22 8.98 -23.36
N GLU A 264 -9.90 8.39 -24.34
CA GLU A 264 -10.58 7.09 -24.21
C GLU A 264 -9.58 5.91 -24.08
N ASP A 265 -8.27 6.17 -24.17
CA ASP A 265 -7.22 5.14 -24.32
C ASP A 265 -6.00 5.27 -23.37
N PHE A 266 -5.99 6.15 -22.35
CA PHE A 266 -4.85 6.17 -21.41
C PHE A 266 -4.96 5.04 -20.39
N ASP A 267 -4.36 3.90 -20.73
CA ASP A 267 -4.36 2.71 -19.91
C ASP A 267 -3.42 2.85 -18.70
N LEU A 268 -4.02 3.04 -17.52
CA LEU A 268 -3.31 3.15 -16.24
C LEU A 268 -2.69 1.82 -15.80
N VAL A 269 -3.29 0.68 -16.19
CA VAL A 269 -2.74 -0.65 -15.92
C VAL A 269 -1.45 -0.81 -16.70
N LEU A 270 -1.47 -0.46 -17.98
CA LEU A 270 -0.30 -0.51 -18.83
C LEU A 270 0.80 0.48 -18.38
N LEU A 271 0.43 1.66 -17.86
CA LEU A 271 1.40 2.57 -17.22
C LEU A 271 2.01 1.93 -15.96
N TYR A 272 1.21 1.29 -15.12
CA TYR A 272 1.69 0.59 -13.93
C TYR A 272 2.68 -0.51 -14.30
N ASP A 273 2.29 -1.42 -15.20
CA ASP A 273 3.11 -2.53 -15.65
C ASP A 273 4.44 -2.04 -16.23
N GLN A 274 4.39 -1.03 -17.10
CA GLN A 274 5.59 -0.45 -17.70
C GLN A 274 6.55 0.12 -16.65
N VAL A 275 6.04 0.76 -15.60
CA VAL A 275 6.87 1.35 -14.54
C VAL A 275 7.36 0.29 -13.55
N VAL A 276 6.57 -0.75 -13.27
CA VAL A 276 7.00 -1.91 -12.47
C VAL A 276 8.13 -2.65 -13.18
N ASP A 277 7.99 -2.91 -14.48
CA ASP A 277 9.02 -3.55 -15.30
C ASP A 277 10.34 -2.78 -15.30
N MET A 278 10.33 -1.47 -15.09
CA MET A 278 11.56 -0.67 -14.95
C MET A 278 12.36 -1.03 -13.69
N PHE A 279 11.70 -1.54 -12.64
CA PHE A 279 12.34 -1.92 -11.38
C PHE A 279 12.56 -3.42 -11.19
N GLU A 280 11.64 -4.26 -11.68
CA GLU A 280 11.64 -5.70 -11.40
C GLU A 280 12.53 -6.51 -12.37
N GLU A 281 12.41 -7.84 -12.36
CA GLU A 281 13.31 -8.77 -13.06
C GLU A 281 13.44 -8.51 -14.57
N ASN A 282 12.39 -7.97 -15.18
CA ASN A 282 12.33 -7.55 -16.58
C ASN A 282 13.09 -6.26 -16.87
N SER A 283 13.65 -5.60 -15.85
CA SER A 283 14.35 -4.33 -16.01
C SER A 283 15.55 -4.51 -16.94
N THR A 284 15.46 -3.84 -18.09
CA THR A 284 16.55 -3.76 -19.07
C THR A 284 17.80 -3.11 -18.47
N ASN A 285 17.67 -2.38 -17.37
CA ASN A 285 18.76 -1.65 -16.72
C ASN A 285 18.72 -1.80 -15.20
N LYS A 286 19.15 -2.98 -14.73
CA LYS A 286 19.26 -3.31 -13.29
C LYS A 286 20.10 -2.30 -12.50
N GLN A 287 21.16 -1.75 -13.11
CA GLN A 287 21.97 -0.72 -12.48
C GLN A 287 21.16 0.56 -12.22
N TRP A 288 20.41 1.04 -13.22
CA TRP A 288 19.55 2.21 -13.06
C TRP A 288 18.46 1.99 -12.00
N ALA A 289 17.88 0.78 -11.93
CA ALA A 289 16.87 0.42 -10.95
C ALA A 289 17.44 0.52 -9.53
N GLN A 290 18.61 -0.10 -9.29
CA GLN A 290 19.29 -0.06 -8.00
C GLN A 290 19.67 1.37 -7.60
N GLU A 291 20.31 2.13 -8.50
CA GLU A 291 20.68 3.53 -8.23
C GLU A 291 19.46 4.40 -7.89
N THR A 292 18.31 4.10 -8.50
CA THR A 292 17.07 4.83 -8.25
C THR A 292 16.50 4.46 -6.89
N LEU A 293 16.46 3.18 -6.53
CA LEU A 293 16.04 2.74 -5.19
C LEU A 293 16.96 3.28 -4.09
N ASP A 294 18.27 3.32 -4.30
CA ASP A 294 19.23 3.91 -3.37
C ASP A 294 18.98 5.41 -3.19
N HIS A 295 18.71 6.13 -4.28
CA HIS A 295 18.30 7.53 -4.20
C HIS A 295 17.01 7.71 -3.38
N TRP A 296 15.99 6.88 -3.62
CA TRP A 296 14.75 6.91 -2.85
C TRP A 296 14.99 6.66 -1.36
N LYS A 297 15.79 5.64 -1.01
CA LYS A 297 16.16 5.34 0.38
C LYS A 297 16.86 6.50 1.08
N SER A 298 17.76 7.20 0.38
CA SER A 298 18.47 8.38 0.92
C SER A 298 17.54 9.58 1.18
N GLU A 299 16.45 9.67 0.43
CA GLU A 299 15.52 10.80 0.45
C GLU A 299 14.29 10.59 1.34
N THR A 300 14.10 9.36 1.85
CA THR A 300 13.00 9.00 2.75
C THR A 300 13.49 8.58 4.15
N PRO A 301 14.33 9.38 4.85
CA PRO A 301 14.80 9.02 6.19
C PRO A 301 13.65 8.95 7.21
N GLY A 302 12.50 9.58 6.92
CA GLY A 302 11.29 9.50 7.74
C GLY A 302 10.71 8.09 7.87
N LEU A 303 10.95 7.20 6.89
CA LEU A 303 10.60 5.78 6.97
C LEU A 303 11.53 5.01 7.92
N LEU A 304 12.78 5.46 8.06
CA LEU A 304 13.80 4.84 8.89
C LEU A 304 13.71 5.24 10.37
N GLN A 305 12.90 6.24 10.72
CA GLN A 305 12.76 6.68 12.12
C GLN A 305 12.02 5.63 12.95
N HIS A 306 12.80 4.80 13.64
CA HIS A 306 12.39 3.84 14.66
C HIS A 306 11.82 4.58 15.88
N GLY A 307 10.56 4.99 15.79
CA GLY A 307 9.85 5.61 16.89
C GLY A 307 9.01 4.58 17.64
N ARG A 308 9.54 4.04 18.75
CA ARG A 308 8.84 3.47 19.95
C ARG A 308 7.56 2.61 19.77
N SER A 309 7.24 2.10 18.58
CA SER A 309 6.07 1.23 18.36
C SER A 309 6.41 -0.27 18.35
N ARG A 310 7.65 -0.65 18.70
CA ARG A 310 8.02 -2.07 18.91
C ARG A 310 7.24 -2.72 20.05
N ALA A 311 6.79 -1.94 21.04
CA ALA A 311 6.13 -2.49 22.23
C ALA A 311 4.74 -3.13 21.99
N ARG A 312 4.11 -2.94 20.81
CA ARG A 312 2.83 -3.62 20.48
C ARG A 312 2.97 -4.74 19.44
N ILE A 313 4.06 -4.76 18.68
CA ILE A 313 4.31 -5.79 17.66
C ILE A 313 5.19 -6.91 18.25
N ASP A 314 6.12 -6.59 19.16
CA ASP A 314 7.01 -7.57 19.79
C ASP A 314 6.28 -8.56 20.73
N ALA A 315 4.97 -8.37 21.00
CA ALA A 315 4.16 -9.36 21.72
C ALA A 315 3.73 -10.56 20.86
N GLY A 316 3.94 -10.51 19.53
CA GLY A 316 3.54 -11.59 18.61
C GLY A 316 4.59 -11.99 17.57
N LEU A 317 5.84 -11.50 17.66
CA LEU A 317 6.86 -11.68 16.61
C LEU A 317 8.22 -12.18 17.13
N HIS A 318 8.31 -12.67 18.36
CA HIS A 318 9.52 -13.35 18.84
C HIS A 318 9.49 -14.85 18.54
N ALA A 319 9.72 -15.19 17.28
CA ALA A 319 10.33 -16.45 16.89
C ALA A 319 11.10 -16.20 15.59
N PHE A 320 12.31 -16.77 15.49
CA PHE A 320 13.25 -16.68 14.37
C PHE A 320 14.16 -15.46 14.32
N ASP A 321 15.11 -15.41 15.26
CA ASP A 321 16.50 -15.11 14.89
C ASP A 321 17.48 -15.60 15.97
N SER A 322 17.91 -16.87 15.87
CA SER A 322 19.20 -17.39 16.37
C SER A 322 19.27 -18.91 16.18
N GLU A 323 20.15 -19.37 15.28
CA GLU A 323 20.55 -20.78 15.13
C GLU A 323 21.59 -21.24 16.17
N ASP A 324 21.85 -20.45 17.21
CA ASP A 324 22.82 -20.76 18.26
C ASP A 324 22.10 -20.81 19.62
N ASP A 325 21.57 -21.98 20.01
CA ASP A 325 21.47 -22.45 21.41
C ASP A 325 20.78 -23.83 21.45
N MET A 326 21.43 -24.79 20.80
CA MET A 326 21.12 -26.21 20.90
C MET A 326 22.21 -26.86 21.77
N ASP A 327 22.38 -26.37 23.01
CA ASP A 327 23.18 -27.01 24.06
C ASP A 327 23.02 -26.31 25.42
N SER A 328 21.98 -26.65 26.17
CA SER A 328 22.02 -26.65 27.66
C SER A 328 20.83 -27.42 28.25
N PHE A 329 20.79 -28.70 27.90
CA PHE A 329 20.11 -29.75 28.66
C PHE A 329 21.03 -30.14 29.82
N PHE A 330 20.72 -29.75 31.07
CA PHE A 330 20.99 -30.45 32.36
C PHE A 330 20.80 -29.48 33.56
N GLU A 331 19.56 -29.40 34.06
CA GLU A 331 19.15 -29.53 35.49
C GLU A 331 19.69 -28.58 36.62
N PRO A 332 19.08 -28.52 37.84
CA PRO A 332 17.99 -27.60 38.18
C PRO A 332 18.20 -26.83 39.52
N ASP A 333 17.12 -26.16 39.96
CA ASP A 333 16.79 -25.69 41.32
C ASP A 333 17.33 -24.34 41.85
N GLY A 334 16.39 -23.50 42.31
CA GLY A 334 16.54 -22.87 43.63
C GLY A 334 16.20 -21.39 43.76
N HIS A 335 15.04 -21.13 44.38
CA HIS A 335 14.77 -20.06 45.38
C HIS A 335 14.60 -18.58 44.96
N SER A 336 13.39 -18.09 45.25
CA SER A 336 13.08 -16.71 45.69
C SER A 336 13.49 -16.51 47.18
N PRO A 337 13.30 -15.34 47.84
CA PRO A 337 12.90 -14.01 47.37
C PRO A 337 13.76 -12.84 47.97
N ASP A 338 13.40 -11.60 47.63
CA ASP A 338 12.99 -10.52 48.58
C ASP A 338 13.65 -9.13 48.49
N ASN A 339 12.78 -8.11 48.65
CA ASN A 339 12.91 -6.71 49.08
C ASN A 339 13.68 -5.63 48.31
N GLY A 340 13.04 -4.46 48.15
CA GLY A 340 13.70 -3.20 47.78
C GLY A 340 12.79 -2.02 47.46
N GLU A 341 12.28 -1.39 48.52
CA GLU A 341 11.49 -0.16 48.65
C GLU A 341 11.93 1.13 47.89
N GLN A 342 10.96 2.07 47.79
CA GLN A 342 11.05 3.56 47.65
C GLN A 342 11.38 4.15 46.25
N SER A 343 10.82 5.26 45.76
CA SER A 343 10.18 6.41 46.40
C SER A 343 9.20 7.14 45.46
N SER A 344 8.25 7.84 46.07
CA SER A 344 7.21 8.67 45.47
C SER A 344 7.58 10.16 45.45
N GLN A 345 7.46 10.82 44.29
CA GLN A 345 7.27 12.26 44.12
C GLN A 345 6.29 12.41 42.93
N GLY A 346 5.08 12.95 43.05
CA GLY A 346 4.75 14.31 43.46
C GLY A 346 4.04 14.96 42.27
N ARG A 347 2.73 14.71 42.10
CA ARG A 347 1.91 15.23 40.99
C ARG A 347 1.07 16.41 41.49
N ILE A 348 1.36 17.59 40.95
CA ILE A 348 0.54 18.78 41.11
C ILE A 348 -0.56 18.74 40.04
N GLU A 349 -1.81 18.76 40.50
CA GLU A 349 -2.99 19.01 39.69
C GLU A 349 -3.15 20.52 39.49
N SER A 350 -3.43 20.95 38.26
CA SER A 350 -4.15 22.20 38.02
C SER A 350 -5.17 21.99 36.90
N SER A 351 -6.39 22.33 37.27
CA SER A 351 -7.63 22.36 36.53
C SER A 351 -7.67 23.53 35.54
N GLY A 352 -8.39 23.35 34.44
CA GLY A 352 -8.62 24.40 33.44
C GLY A 352 -9.55 23.93 32.33
N ASN A 353 -10.85 24.02 32.60
CA ASN A 353 -11.95 23.73 31.69
C ASN A 353 -12.32 25.02 30.93
N ALA A 354 -12.40 25.02 29.59
CA ALA A 354 -13.22 25.96 28.82
C ALA A 354 -13.24 25.65 27.31
N GLU A 355 -14.41 25.16 26.87
CA GLU A 355 -15.23 25.70 25.79
C GLU A 355 -14.74 25.72 24.33
N ASN A 356 -15.16 24.65 23.67
CA ASN A 356 -15.61 24.49 22.29
C ASN A 356 -16.43 25.69 21.76
N THR A 357 -15.96 26.35 20.69
CA THR A 357 -16.82 27.09 19.75
C THR A 357 -16.38 26.84 18.31
N ARG A 358 -17.27 26.18 17.57
CA ARG A 358 -17.24 26.02 16.11
C ARG A 358 -17.53 27.37 15.46
N GLY A 359 -16.66 27.80 14.56
CA GLY A 359 -16.88 28.94 13.67
C GLY A 359 -16.21 28.68 12.33
N ILE A 360 -16.93 28.01 11.42
CA ILE A 360 -16.56 27.86 10.02
C ILE A 360 -16.80 29.22 9.36
N GLN A 361 -15.73 29.85 8.87
CA GLN A 361 -15.83 31.05 8.05
C GLN A 361 -14.96 30.87 6.81
N PHE A 362 -15.60 30.56 5.68
CA PHE A 362 -14.99 30.63 4.36
C PHE A 362 -14.80 32.09 3.96
N PRO A 363 -13.73 32.39 3.22
CA PRO A 363 -13.85 33.35 2.13
C PRO A 363 -13.39 32.73 0.81
N CYS A 364 -14.37 32.57 -0.09
CA CYS A 364 -14.16 32.72 -1.52
C CYS A 364 -13.47 34.07 -1.79
N ASN A 365 -12.45 34.10 -2.64
CA ASN A 365 -12.25 35.16 -3.64
C ASN A 365 -11.07 34.81 -4.56
N LEU A 366 -11.40 34.18 -5.68
CA LEU A 366 -10.64 34.31 -6.93
C LEU A 366 -11.01 35.68 -7.52
N ASN A 367 -10.10 36.65 -7.45
CA ASN A 367 -10.16 37.82 -8.32
C ASN A 367 -9.07 37.69 -9.39
N CYS A 368 -9.53 37.45 -10.61
CA CYS A 368 -8.82 37.84 -11.82
C CYS A 368 -8.70 39.36 -11.85
N ALA A 369 -7.53 39.89 -12.17
CA ALA A 369 -7.42 41.20 -12.83
C ALA A 369 -6.10 41.30 -13.60
N HIS A 370 -6.25 41.60 -14.88
CA HIS A 370 -5.22 42.00 -15.83
C HIS A 370 -4.39 43.20 -15.34
N ASN A 371 -3.07 43.14 -15.52
CA ASN A 371 -2.35 43.87 -16.58
C ASN A 371 -0.92 43.37 -16.68
#